data_AF-A0A2E6RNT9-F1
#
_entry.id   AF-A0A2E6RNT9-F1
#
_cell.length_a   1.000
_cell.length_b   1.000
_cell.length_c   1.000
_cell.angle_alpha   90.00
_cell.angle_beta   90.00
_cell.angle_gamma   90.00
#
_symmetry.space_group_name_H-M   'P 1'
#
loop_
_entity.id
_entity.type
_entity.pdbx_description
1 polymer ?
#
loop_
_entity_poly.entity_id
_entity_poly.type
_entity_poly.pdbx_seq_one_letter_code
_entity_poly.pdbx_strand_id
1 'polypeptide(L)'
;MIKRKIYELLTFTGLSQRGIFIPHRYISSFKNKRYSNLEKIFKKYTYKIKENINLLSEYENNLSILDESFKNPPRWDQDWFPRLDAASTYLMVRKKLPKKIVEIGSGHSTRFITKGIKDNKNNCNLICIDPQPRANISNLPYLTHIVTKLQDFEIEKFPFEKIDILFIDSSHILMPGSDVDIIFNHIIPELNSGCLVHIHDIFLPEVYPSLWRWRNYNEQTIVANLLTSNNWHIEWSSNYINTNLKEDIDKNFLSQLPLVKGAIESSLWLQKI
;
A
#
# COMPACT_ATOMS: atom_id res chain seq x y z
N MET A 1 21.88 9.88 0.57
CA MET A 1 22.85 9.00 1.27
C MET A 1 23.56 9.67 2.46
N ILE A 2 24.04 10.93 2.34
CA ILE A 2 24.74 11.64 3.44
C ILE A 2 23.87 11.81 4.71
N LYS A 3 22.64 12.33 4.57
CA LYS A 3 21.69 12.52 5.69
C LYS A 3 21.49 11.24 6.52
N ARG A 4 21.43 10.09 5.85
CA ARG A 4 21.29 8.79 6.51
C ARG A 4 22.53 8.40 7.30
N LYS A 5 23.73 8.55 6.72
CA LYS A 5 24.99 8.29 7.44
C LYS A 5 25.11 9.17 8.69
N ILE A 6 24.64 10.42 8.61
CA ILE A 6 24.55 11.30 9.77
C ILE A 6 23.59 10.72 10.82
N TYR A 7 22.40 10.26 10.43
CA TYR A 7 21.44 9.65 11.36
C TYR A 7 21.96 8.36 12.00
N GLU A 8 22.66 7.53 11.23
CA GLU A 8 23.35 6.34 11.73
C GLU A 8 24.41 6.73 12.77
N LEU A 9 25.26 7.73 12.48
CA LEU A 9 26.27 8.22 13.42
C LEU A 9 25.64 8.82 14.70
N LEU A 10 24.60 9.65 14.56
CA LEU A 10 23.90 10.25 15.70
C LEU A 10 23.27 9.19 16.61
N THR A 11 22.70 8.14 16.01
CA THR A 11 22.09 7.03 16.75
C THR A 11 23.18 6.21 17.45
N PHE A 12 24.25 5.87 16.73
CA PHE A 12 25.35 5.07 17.25
C PHE A 12 26.11 5.75 18.40
N THR A 13 26.32 7.06 18.29
CA THR A 13 27.00 7.87 19.32
C THR A 13 26.10 8.21 20.52
N GLY A 14 24.81 7.89 20.47
CA GLY A 14 23.84 8.26 21.50
C GLY A 14 23.48 9.75 21.54
N LEU A 15 23.97 10.56 20.60
CA LEU A 15 23.69 12.00 20.53
C LEU A 15 22.22 12.28 20.20
N SER A 16 21.60 11.47 19.35
CA SER A 16 20.17 11.58 19.02
C SER A 16 19.68 10.28 18.41
N GLN A 17 18.57 9.75 18.92
CA GLN A 17 17.93 8.54 18.38
C GLN A 17 17.24 8.87 17.04
N ARG A 18 17.91 8.55 15.93
CA ARG A 18 17.45 8.84 14.54
C ARG A 18 17.31 7.59 13.68
N GLY A 19 17.49 6.40 14.27
CA GLY A 19 17.40 5.11 13.63
C GLY A 19 17.41 3.99 14.65
N ILE A 20 17.43 2.74 14.17
CA ILE A 20 17.45 1.54 14.98
C ILE A 20 18.70 0.76 14.59
N PHE A 21 19.57 0.48 15.57
CA PHE A 21 20.76 -0.34 15.38
C PHE A 21 20.63 -1.61 16.19
N ILE A 22 20.58 -2.75 15.50
CA ILE A 22 20.43 -4.07 16.11
C ILE A 22 21.69 -4.88 15.78
N PRO A 23 22.69 -4.94 16.68
CA PRO A 23 23.86 -5.76 16.44
C PRO A 23 23.45 -7.24 16.43
N HIS A 24 23.89 -7.97 15.42
CA HIS A 24 23.65 -9.40 15.34
C HIS A 24 24.95 -10.13 14.94
N ARG A 25 25.37 -11.10 15.77
CA ARG A 25 26.64 -11.83 15.62
C ARG A 25 26.81 -12.46 14.25
N TYR A 26 25.72 -12.91 13.64
CA TYR A 26 25.73 -13.61 12.36
C TYR A 26 25.02 -12.83 11.24
N ILE A 27 24.98 -11.49 11.30
CA ILE A 27 24.28 -10.69 10.28
C ILE A 27 24.75 -10.97 8.84
N SER A 28 26.04 -11.32 8.67
CA SER A 28 26.62 -11.69 7.38
C SER A 28 26.12 -13.02 6.81
N SER A 29 25.54 -13.90 7.64
CA SER A 29 24.98 -15.17 7.20
C SER A 29 23.53 -15.05 6.71
N PHE A 30 22.88 -13.90 6.93
CA PHE A 30 21.48 -13.70 6.56
C PHE A 30 21.35 -13.73 5.03
N LYS A 31 20.49 -14.62 4.54
CA LYS A 31 20.18 -14.77 3.12
C LYS A 31 18.68 -14.59 2.93
N ASN A 32 18.30 -13.69 2.03
CA ASN A 32 16.91 -13.53 1.62
C ASN A 32 16.46 -14.82 0.92
N LYS A 33 15.32 -15.35 1.34
CA LYS A 33 14.72 -16.54 0.74
C LYS A 33 13.30 -16.20 0.30
N ARG A 34 12.97 -16.58 -0.93
CA ARG A 34 11.63 -16.50 -1.49
C ARG A 34 10.63 -17.26 -0.60
N TYR A 35 9.41 -16.74 -0.48
CA TYR A 35 8.32 -17.35 0.29
C TYR A 35 7.58 -18.40 -0.55
N SER A 36 8.27 -19.50 -0.90
CA SER A 36 7.75 -20.52 -1.82
C SER A 36 6.43 -21.15 -1.36
N ASN A 37 6.17 -21.21 -0.05
CA ASN A 37 4.90 -21.69 0.51
C ASN A 37 3.71 -20.81 0.12
N LEU A 38 3.92 -19.51 -0.07
CA LEU A 38 2.87 -18.57 -0.48
C LEU A 38 2.50 -18.69 -1.95
N GLU A 39 3.35 -19.30 -2.79
CA GLU A 39 3.07 -19.44 -4.22
C GLU A 39 1.73 -20.13 -4.48
N LYS A 40 1.39 -21.16 -3.69
CA LYS A 40 0.10 -21.85 -3.78
C LYS A 40 -1.08 -20.94 -3.43
N ILE A 41 -0.90 -20.04 -2.47
CA ILE A 41 -1.93 -19.08 -2.05
C ILE A 41 -2.17 -18.06 -3.16
N PHE A 42 -1.12 -17.47 -3.73
CA PHE A 42 -1.28 -16.53 -4.86
C PHE A 42 -1.90 -17.22 -6.09
N LYS A 43 -1.47 -18.45 -6.42
CA LYS A 43 -2.07 -19.25 -7.51
C LYS A 43 -3.56 -19.52 -7.30
N LYS A 44 -4.00 -19.74 -6.05
CA LYS A 44 -5.43 -19.94 -5.73
C LYS A 44 -6.27 -18.72 -6.13
N TYR A 45 -5.72 -17.50 -6.03
CA TYR A 45 -6.43 -16.25 -6.35
C TYR A 45 -6.14 -15.71 -7.75
N THR A 46 -5.39 -16.42 -8.60
CA THR A 46 -5.09 -15.97 -9.97
C THR A 46 -6.35 -15.64 -10.76
N TYR A 47 -7.39 -16.46 -10.67
CA TYR A 47 -8.66 -16.20 -11.35
C TYR A 47 -9.30 -14.88 -10.88
N LYS A 48 -9.31 -14.65 -9.56
CA LYS A 48 -9.85 -13.41 -8.97
C LYS A 48 -9.07 -12.17 -9.42
N ILE A 49 -7.75 -12.28 -9.47
CA ILE A 49 -6.88 -11.20 -9.95
C ILE A 49 -7.17 -10.90 -11.43
N LYS A 50 -7.31 -11.92 -12.28
CA LYS A 50 -7.68 -11.73 -13.69
C LYS A 50 -9.07 -11.11 -13.86
N GLU A 51 -10.04 -11.52 -13.06
CA GLU A 51 -11.37 -10.91 -13.04
C GLU A 51 -11.26 -9.41 -12.72
N ASN A 52 -10.46 -9.03 -11.72
CA ASN A 52 -10.22 -7.64 -11.36
C ASN A 52 -9.46 -6.86 -12.47
N ILE A 53 -8.50 -7.48 -13.17
CA ILE A 53 -7.85 -6.88 -14.36
C ILE A 53 -8.86 -6.60 -15.47
N ASN A 54 -9.76 -7.56 -15.74
CA ASN A 54 -10.78 -7.39 -16.77
C ASN A 54 -11.81 -6.32 -16.39
N LEU A 55 -12.23 -6.27 -15.13
CA LEU A 55 -13.14 -5.25 -14.61
C LEU A 55 -12.55 -3.83 -14.74
N LEU A 56 -11.23 -3.69 -14.63
CA LEU A 56 -10.56 -2.41 -14.84
C LEU A 56 -10.82 -1.81 -16.22
N SER A 57 -11.06 -2.63 -17.25
CA SER A 57 -11.37 -2.17 -18.61
C SER A 57 -12.66 -1.35 -18.68
N GLU A 58 -13.61 -1.56 -17.77
CA GLU A 58 -14.82 -0.73 -17.67
C GLU A 58 -14.49 0.72 -17.28
N TYR A 59 -13.28 0.97 -16.76
CA TYR A 59 -12.81 2.26 -16.29
C TYR A 59 -11.71 2.87 -17.16
N GLU A 60 -11.46 2.31 -18.35
CA GLU A 60 -10.42 2.79 -19.27
C GLU A 60 -10.54 4.30 -19.50
N ASN A 61 -11.71 4.79 -19.92
CA ASN A 61 -11.92 6.22 -20.17
C ASN A 61 -11.65 7.09 -18.93
N ASN A 62 -11.99 6.60 -17.74
CA ASN A 62 -11.77 7.34 -16.50
C ASN A 62 -10.29 7.43 -16.12
N LEU A 63 -9.47 6.46 -16.51
CA LEU A 63 -8.05 6.36 -16.14
C LEU A 63 -7.11 6.88 -17.24
N SER A 64 -7.51 6.78 -18.51
CA SER A 64 -6.78 7.31 -19.67
C SER A 64 -6.89 8.83 -19.76
N ILE A 65 -8.03 9.41 -19.34
CA ILE A 65 -8.25 10.86 -19.31
C ILE A 65 -8.39 11.29 -17.85
N LEU A 66 -7.29 11.78 -17.28
CA LEU A 66 -7.29 12.26 -15.90
C LEU A 66 -7.96 13.64 -15.84
N ASP A 67 -9.01 13.72 -15.00
CA ASP A 67 -9.75 14.94 -14.72
C ASP A 67 -8.89 15.94 -13.93
N GLU A 68 -8.66 17.12 -14.48
CA GLU A 68 -7.89 18.22 -13.89
C GLU A 68 -8.70 19.12 -12.94
N SER A 69 -9.97 18.81 -12.67
CA SER A 69 -10.82 19.63 -11.77
C SER A 69 -10.35 19.63 -10.31
N PHE A 70 -9.42 18.75 -9.93
CA PHE A 70 -8.74 18.86 -8.64
C PHE A 70 -7.57 19.82 -8.75
N LYS A 71 -7.36 20.66 -7.74
CA LYS A 71 -6.15 21.50 -7.63
C LYS A 71 -4.84 20.67 -7.71
N ASN A 72 -4.90 19.40 -7.30
CA ASN A 72 -3.80 18.44 -7.37
C ASN A 72 -4.33 17.09 -7.90
N PRO A 73 -4.50 16.94 -9.22
CA PRO A 73 -5.14 15.74 -9.77
C PRO A 73 -4.22 14.51 -9.65
N PRO A 74 -4.80 13.30 -9.74
CA PRO A 74 -4.03 12.08 -10.02
C PRO A 74 -3.10 12.31 -11.21
N ARG A 75 -1.96 11.62 -11.23
CA ARG A 75 -0.98 11.74 -12.30
C ARG A 75 -0.19 10.46 -12.44
N TRP A 76 0.13 10.10 -13.69
CA TRP A 76 0.88 8.91 -14.04
C TRP A 76 2.40 9.14 -14.11
N ASP A 77 2.83 10.41 -14.16
CA ASP A 77 4.23 10.84 -14.31
C ASP A 77 5.02 10.83 -12.98
N GLN A 78 4.88 9.75 -12.20
CA GLN A 78 5.65 9.53 -10.97
C GLN A 78 5.84 8.04 -10.67
N ASP A 79 6.86 7.76 -9.86
CA ASP A 79 7.37 6.42 -9.56
C ASP A 79 7.05 5.92 -8.14
N TRP A 80 6.48 6.77 -7.28
CA TRP A 80 6.10 6.46 -5.90
C TRP A 80 4.81 5.64 -5.79
N PHE A 81 3.89 5.83 -6.74
CA PHE A 81 2.61 5.14 -6.80
C PHE A 81 2.29 4.80 -8.27
N PRO A 82 3.05 3.86 -8.85
CA PRO A 82 3.05 3.62 -10.28
C PRO A 82 1.76 2.98 -10.79
N ARG A 83 1.72 2.78 -12.10
CA ARG A 83 0.54 2.44 -12.89
C ARG A 83 -0.38 1.37 -12.28
N LEU A 84 0.07 0.14 -12.03
CA LEU A 84 -0.77 -0.92 -11.47
C LEU A 84 -1.21 -0.62 -10.03
N ASP A 85 -0.40 0.10 -9.26
CA ASP A 85 -0.70 0.48 -7.87
C ASP A 85 -1.83 1.51 -7.83
N ALA A 86 -1.75 2.51 -8.70
CA ALA A 86 -2.79 3.50 -8.92
C ALA A 86 -4.08 2.91 -9.52
N ALA A 87 -3.97 2.08 -10.56
CA ALA A 87 -5.12 1.47 -11.21
C ALA A 87 -5.89 0.53 -10.27
N SER A 88 -5.18 -0.33 -9.52
CA SER A 88 -5.81 -1.22 -8.55
C SER A 88 -6.53 -0.45 -7.43
N THR A 89 -5.94 0.65 -6.97
CA THR A 89 -6.56 1.49 -5.94
C THR A 89 -7.84 2.12 -6.42
N TYR A 90 -7.80 2.68 -7.62
CA TYR A 90 -9.00 3.21 -8.25
C TYR A 90 -10.07 2.12 -8.41
N LEU A 91 -9.71 0.94 -8.93
CA LEU A 91 -10.62 -0.21 -9.07
C LEU A 91 -11.28 -0.59 -7.73
N MET A 92 -10.50 -0.76 -6.67
CA MET A 92 -11.02 -1.22 -5.39
C MET A 92 -11.99 -0.21 -4.79
N VAL A 93 -11.73 1.09 -4.91
CA VAL A 93 -12.66 2.14 -4.48
C VAL A 93 -13.93 2.12 -5.33
N ARG A 94 -13.82 2.02 -6.67
CA ARG A 94 -14.96 1.95 -7.58
C ARG A 94 -15.87 0.76 -7.28
N LYS A 95 -15.27 -0.43 -7.10
CA LYS A 95 -15.98 -1.70 -6.84
C LYS A 95 -16.58 -1.78 -5.43
N LYS A 96 -15.87 -1.28 -4.41
CA LYS A 96 -16.29 -1.40 -3.00
C LYS A 96 -17.41 -0.42 -2.62
N LEU A 97 -17.50 0.73 -3.31
CA LEU A 97 -18.41 1.83 -2.96
C LEU A 97 -18.34 2.19 -1.46
N PRO A 98 -17.14 2.43 -0.90
CA PRO A 98 -16.96 2.55 0.54
C PRO A 98 -17.69 3.78 1.11
N LYS A 99 -18.13 3.68 2.36
CA LYS A 99 -18.61 4.82 3.16
C LYS A 99 -17.50 5.43 4.00
N LYS A 100 -16.51 4.62 4.41
CA LYS A 100 -15.37 5.09 5.20
C LYS A 100 -14.06 4.42 4.77
N ILE A 101 -13.08 5.25 4.46
CA ILE A 101 -11.70 4.83 4.15
C ILE A 101 -10.77 5.46 5.18
N VAL A 102 -9.84 4.68 5.72
CA VAL A 102 -8.71 5.18 6.50
C VAL A 102 -7.42 4.91 5.72
N GLU A 103 -6.65 5.96 5.48
CA GLU A 103 -5.32 5.88 4.87
C GLU A 103 -4.27 6.27 5.91
N ILE A 104 -3.27 5.40 6.11
CA ILE A 104 -2.13 5.62 6.99
C ILE A 104 -0.88 5.79 6.14
N GLY A 105 -0.35 7.01 6.12
CA GLY A 105 0.63 7.44 5.13
C GLY A 105 -0.04 7.81 3.81
N SER A 106 0.09 9.07 3.40
CA SER A 106 -0.74 9.72 2.39
C SER A 106 0.09 10.51 1.37
N GLY A 107 -0.50 10.78 0.21
CA GLY A 107 0.17 11.51 -0.87
C GLY A 107 -0.40 11.21 -2.25
N HIS A 108 0.34 10.45 -3.05
CA HIS A 108 -0.05 10.16 -4.44
C HIS A 108 -1.22 9.16 -4.51
N SER A 109 -1.26 8.16 -3.64
CA SER A 109 -2.37 7.23 -3.45
C SER A 109 -3.69 7.95 -3.15
N THR A 110 -3.66 8.91 -2.21
CA THR A 110 -4.82 9.72 -1.80
C THR A 110 -5.57 10.34 -2.98
N ARG A 111 -4.83 10.76 -4.03
CA ARG A 111 -5.43 11.35 -5.23
C ARG A 111 -6.26 10.33 -6.01
N PHE A 112 -5.74 9.10 -6.19
CA PHE A 112 -6.47 8.03 -6.87
C PHE A 112 -7.65 7.51 -6.04
N ILE A 113 -7.51 7.46 -4.71
CA ILE A 113 -8.64 7.15 -3.80
C ILE A 113 -9.75 8.19 -3.98
N THR A 114 -9.39 9.48 -3.90
CA THR A 114 -10.32 10.60 -4.03
C THR A 114 -11.02 10.62 -5.39
N LYS A 115 -10.29 10.31 -6.47
CA LYS A 115 -10.87 10.16 -7.80
C LYS A 115 -11.90 9.03 -7.84
N GLY A 116 -11.58 7.87 -7.26
CA GLY A 116 -12.53 6.75 -7.16
C GLY A 116 -13.82 7.12 -6.43
N ILE A 117 -13.71 7.83 -5.30
CA ILE A 117 -14.87 8.35 -4.55
C ILE A 117 -15.69 9.31 -5.42
N LYS A 118 -15.03 10.29 -6.06
CA LYS A 118 -15.70 11.25 -6.93
C LYS A 118 -16.47 10.58 -8.06
N ASP A 119 -15.83 9.63 -8.75
CA ASP A 119 -16.41 8.97 -9.91
C ASP A 119 -17.56 8.03 -9.53
N ASN A 120 -17.55 7.49 -8.30
CA ASN A 120 -18.69 6.77 -7.74
C ASN A 120 -19.88 7.66 -7.36
N LYS A 121 -19.68 8.99 -7.24
CA LYS A 121 -20.66 9.92 -6.69
C LYS A 121 -21.17 9.47 -5.30
N ASN A 122 -20.32 8.82 -4.52
CA ASN A 122 -20.67 8.32 -3.19
C ASN A 122 -20.23 9.30 -2.10
N ASN A 123 -21.03 9.40 -1.03
CA ASN A 123 -20.64 10.15 0.16
C ASN A 123 -19.73 9.27 1.03
N CYS A 124 -18.45 9.18 0.64
CA CYS A 124 -17.42 8.48 1.39
C CYS A 124 -16.64 9.47 2.28
N ASN A 125 -16.39 9.10 3.53
CA ASN A 125 -15.46 9.83 4.39
C ASN A 125 -14.06 9.21 4.25
N LEU A 126 -13.11 9.95 3.68
CA LEU A 126 -11.70 9.59 3.59
C LEU A 126 -10.94 10.24 4.74
N ILE A 127 -10.32 9.44 5.60
CA ILE A 127 -9.52 9.93 6.74
C ILE A 127 -8.06 9.58 6.48
N CYS A 128 -7.18 10.57 6.35
CA CYS A 128 -5.74 10.35 6.24
C CYS A 128 -5.07 10.65 7.58
N ILE A 129 -4.31 9.70 8.11
CA ILE A 129 -3.49 9.87 9.31
C ILE A 129 -2.04 9.93 8.84
N ASP A 130 -1.46 11.13 8.86
CA ASP A 130 -0.11 11.37 8.36
C ASP A 130 0.47 12.69 8.89
N PRO A 131 1.63 12.69 9.57
CA PRO A 131 2.25 13.92 10.06
C PRO A 131 2.83 14.78 8.92
N GLN A 132 3.19 14.18 7.78
CA GLN A 132 3.84 14.87 6.67
C GLN A 132 3.60 14.12 5.34
N PRO A 133 2.44 14.37 4.68
CA PRO A 133 2.11 13.75 3.40
C PRO A 133 3.20 13.94 2.35
N ARG A 134 3.46 12.89 1.56
CA ARG A 134 4.48 12.90 0.49
C ARG A 134 4.10 13.80 -0.69
N ALA A 135 2.81 14.10 -0.84
CA ALA A 135 2.29 15.06 -1.79
C ALA A 135 1.24 15.95 -1.13
N ASN A 136 1.01 17.15 -1.68
CA ASN A 136 -0.01 18.03 -1.14
C ASN A 136 -1.43 17.43 -1.33
N ILE A 137 -2.12 17.17 -0.21
CA ILE A 137 -3.48 16.63 -0.14
C ILE A 137 -4.53 17.63 0.39
N SER A 138 -4.11 18.82 0.85
CA SER A 138 -4.93 19.79 1.61
C SER A 138 -6.23 20.27 0.96
N ASN A 139 -6.43 20.01 -0.34
CA ASN A 139 -7.60 20.46 -1.09
C ASN A 139 -8.30 19.32 -1.85
N LEU A 140 -8.00 18.06 -1.49
CA LEU A 140 -8.73 16.93 -2.04
C LEU A 140 -10.13 16.86 -1.39
N PRO A 141 -11.21 16.66 -2.16
CA PRO A 141 -12.54 16.51 -1.57
C PRO A 141 -12.65 15.23 -0.76
N TYR A 142 -13.69 15.14 0.08
CA TYR A 142 -14.02 13.99 0.94
C TYR A 142 -13.01 13.70 2.06
N LEU A 143 -11.91 14.46 2.12
CA LEU A 143 -10.77 14.22 2.99
C LEU A 143 -10.90 14.93 4.34
N THR A 144 -10.68 14.16 5.41
CA THR A 144 -10.28 14.65 6.72
C THR A 144 -8.81 14.28 6.94
N HIS A 145 -7.91 15.27 7.01
CA HIS A 145 -6.49 15.04 7.30
C HIS A 145 -6.19 15.22 8.79
N ILE A 146 -5.74 14.16 9.44
CA ILE A 146 -5.28 14.15 10.82
C ILE A 146 -3.75 14.20 10.80
N VAL A 147 -3.20 15.37 11.13
CA VAL A 147 -1.75 15.64 11.08
C VAL A 147 -1.06 15.08 12.33
N THR A 148 -0.92 13.76 12.39
CA THR A 148 -0.27 13.07 13.51
C THR A 148 0.43 11.80 13.07
N LYS A 149 1.40 11.34 13.86
CA LYS A 149 1.98 10.00 13.70
C LYS A 149 1.00 8.98 14.23
N LEU A 150 1.03 7.76 13.69
CA LEU A 150 0.14 6.70 14.17
C LEU A 150 0.40 6.34 15.65
N GLN A 151 1.65 6.43 16.11
CA GLN A 151 2.02 6.20 17.51
C GLN A 151 1.39 7.21 18.48
N ASP A 152 1.08 8.41 17.99
CA ASP A 152 0.48 9.49 18.77
C ASP A 152 -1.05 9.57 18.56
N PHE A 153 -1.62 8.65 17.76
CA PHE A 153 -3.05 8.58 17.46
C PHE A 153 -3.76 7.66 18.46
N GLU A 154 -4.89 8.10 19.02
CA GLU A 154 -5.68 7.34 19.99
C GLU A 154 -6.48 6.21 19.31
N ILE A 155 -5.79 5.16 18.87
CA ILE A 155 -6.37 4.03 18.13
C ILE A 155 -7.54 3.37 18.87
N GLU A 156 -7.49 3.31 20.20
CA GLU A 156 -8.50 2.65 21.05
C GLU A 156 -9.84 3.37 21.04
N LYS A 157 -9.86 4.66 20.67
CA LYS A 157 -11.10 5.46 20.57
C LYS A 157 -11.65 5.51 19.16
N PHE A 158 -10.91 4.97 18.18
CA PHE A 158 -11.32 5.01 16.79
C PHE A 158 -12.08 3.73 16.40
N PRO A 159 -13.29 3.83 15.81
CA PRO A 159 -14.09 2.67 15.47
C PRO A 159 -13.62 2.01 14.17
N PHE A 160 -12.50 1.28 14.23
CA PHE A 160 -11.91 0.57 13.09
C PHE A 160 -12.82 -0.53 12.53
N GLU A 161 -13.73 -1.08 13.34
CA GLU A 161 -14.75 -2.04 12.90
C GLU A 161 -15.73 -1.43 11.87
N LYS A 162 -15.82 -0.11 11.78
CA LYS A 162 -16.73 0.61 10.86
C LYS A 162 -16.05 1.11 9.59
N ILE A 163 -14.81 0.69 9.30
CA ILE A 163 -14.13 1.09 8.06
C ILE A 163 -14.39 0.06 6.97
N ASP A 164 -14.51 0.53 5.73
CA ASP A 164 -14.69 -0.33 4.55
C ASP A 164 -13.36 -0.65 3.87
N ILE A 165 -12.41 0.29 3.97
CA ILE A 165 -11.06 0.18 3.42
C ILE A 165 -10.04 0.72 4.43
N LEU A 166 -9.01 -0.06 4.71
CA LEU A 166 -7.75 0.37 5.31
C LEU A 166 -6.68 0.43 4.23
N PHE A 167 -6.03 1.57 4.04
CA PHE A 167 -4.95 1.76 3.08
C PHE A 167 -3.65 2.06 3.82
N ILE A 168 -2.59 1.27 3.58
CA ILE A 168 -1.35 1.31 4.36
C ILE A 168 -0.16 1.64 3.43
N ASP A 169 0.40 2.84 3.58
CA ASP A 169 1.65 3.30 2.95
C ASP A 169 2.57 3.98 4.00
N SER A 170 2.84 3.21 5.06
CA SER A 170 3.45 3.66 6.31
C SER A 170 4.99 3.75 6.26
N SER A 171 5.69 3.46 7.36
CA SER A 171 7.16 3.42 7.39
C SER A 171 7.76 2.14 6.78
N HIS A 172 6.99 1.06 6.70
CA HIS A 172 7.41 -0.28 6.27
C HIS A 172 8.46 -0.97 7.17
N ILE A 173 8.66 -0.43 8.38
CA ILE A 173 9.58 -0.93 9.39
C ILE A 173 8.78 -1.53 10.56
N LEU A 174 8.75 -2.85 10.64
CA LEU A 174 8.22 -3.64 11.74
C LEU A 174 9.23 -3.73 12.88
N MET A 175 8.93 -3.02 13.96
CA MET A 175 9.62 -3.05 15.25
C MET A 175 8.58 -2.81 16.34
N PRO A 176 8.73 -3.30 17.59
CA PRO A 176 7.78 -3.01 18.65
C PRO A 176 7.54 -1.51 18.80
N GLY A 177 6.27 -1.09 18.81
CA GLY A 177 5.83 0.31 18.87
C GLY A 177 5.98 1.10 17.56
N SER A 178 6.38 0.46 16.45
CA SER A 178 6.33 1.11 15.14
C SER A 178 4.90 1.23 14.62
N ASP A 179 4.70 2.04 13.59
CA ASP A 179 3.40 2.15 12.92
C ASP A 179 2.98 0.79 12.33
N VAL A 180 3.90 0.04 11.72
CA VAL A 180 3.63 -1.31 11.22
C VAL A 180 3.20 -2.25 12.36
N ASP A 181 3.86 -2.20 13.52
CA ASP A 181 3.47 -3.01 14.68
C ASP A 181 2.04 -2.67 15.14
N ILE A 182 1.73 -1.38 15.29
CA ILE A 182 0.39 -0.90 15.65
C ILE A 182 -0.66 -1.36 14.63
N ILE A 183 -0.39 -1.18 13.33
CA ILE A 183 -1.32 -1.54 12.26
C ILE A 183 -1.67 -3.03 12.33
N PHE A 184 -0.66 -3.90 12.37
CA PHE A 184 -0.88 -5.33 12.25
C PHE A 184 -1.38 -5.97 13.54
N ASN A 185 -0.96 -5.48 14.71
CA ASN A 185 -1.29 -6.10 15.99
C ASN A 185 -2.46 -5.44 16.73
N HIS A 186 -2.85 -4.21 16.37
CA HIS A 186 -3.93 -3.48 17.05
C HIS A 186 -5.06 -3.04 16.12
N ILE A 187 -4.77 -2.66 14.87
CA ILE A 187 -5.81 -2.15 13.94
C ILE A 187 -6.44 -3.28 13.11
N ILE A 188 -5.62 -4.06 12.41
CA ILE A 188 -6.08 -5.15 11.54
C ILE A 188 -6.98 -6.17 12.26
N PRO A 189 -6.71 -6.55 13.53
CA PRO A 189 -7.59 -7.45 14.28
C PRO A 189 -9.03 -6.93 14.44
N GLU A 190 -9.22 -5.63 14.65
CA GLU A 190 -10.52 -4.98 14.88
C GLU A 190 -11.38 -4.83 13.61
N LEU A 191 -10.79 -5.02 12.42
CA LEU A 191 -11.52 -4.86 11.15
C LEU A 191 -12.63 -5.89 11.02
N ASN A 192 -13.79 -5.47 10.51
CA ASN A 192 -14.87 -6.40 10.21
C ASN A 192 -14.58 -7.25 8.95
N SER A 193 -15.22 -8.41 8.88
CA SER A 193 -15.28 -9.22 7.66
C SER A 193 -15.75 -8.38 6.47
N GLY A 194 -15.15 -8.61 5.32
CA GLY A 194 -15.40 -7.86 4.09
C GLY A 194 -14.63 -6.55 3.96
N CYS A 195 -13.95 -6.06 5.01
CA CYS A 195 -13.05 -4.90 4.91
C CYS A 195 -11.94 -5.18 3.89
N LEU A 196 -11.66 -4.21 3.01
CA LEU A 196 -10.50 -4.27 2.13
C LEU A 196 -9.28 -3.68 2.86
N VAL A 197 -8.13 -4.32 2.69
CA VAL A 197 -6.86 -3.86 3.25
C VAL A 197 -5.85 -3.78 2.12
N HIS A 198 -5.33 -2.58 1.89
CA HIS A 198 -4.20 -2.36 1.00
C HIS A 198 -2.92 -2.22 1.82
N ILE A 199 -1.86 -2.85 1.33
CA ILE A 199 -0.51 -2.73 1.87
C ILE A 199 0.41 -2.42 0.69
N HIS A 200 1.05 -1.25 0.73
CA HIS A 200 2.02 -0.82 -0.27
C HIS A 200 3.37 -1.52 -0.08
N ASP A 201 4.24 -1.47 -1.10
CA ASP A 201 5.62 -1.98 -1.00
C ASP A 201 5.71 -3.49 -0.66
N ILE A 202 4.81 -4.33 -1.19
CA ILE A 202 4.81 -5.79 -1.00
C ILE A 202 5.16 -6.56 -2.28
N PHE A 203 6.16 -7.44 -2.18
CA PHE A 203 6.69 -8.25 -3.29
C PHE A 203 6.36 -9.74 -3.18
N LEU A 204 5.59 -10.15 -2.18
CA LEU A 204 5.27 -11.56 -1.96
C LEU A 204 4.67 -12.20 -3.23
N PRO A 205 4.99 -13.46 -3.54
CA PRO A 205 5.85 -14.38 -2.76
C PRO A 205 7.37 -14.16 -2.95
N GLU A 206 7.78 -13.18 -3.76
CA GLU A 206 9.19 -12.83 -3.97
C GLU A 206 9.79 -12.08 -2.77
N VAL A 207 11.11 -11.91 -2.80
CA VAL A 207 11.84 -11.07 -1.85
C VAL A 207 11.86 -9.62 -2.34
N TYR A 208 12.17 -8.67 -1.45
CA TYR A 208 12.38 -7.29 -1.87
C TYR A 208 13.46 -7.20 -2.96
N PRO A 209 13.29 -6.32 -3.96
CA PRO A 209 14.27 -6.14 -5.03
C PRO A 209 15.60 -5.64 -4.45
N SER A 210 16.71 -6.06 -5.07
CA SER A 210 18.07 -5.70 -4.60
C SER A 210 18.29 -4.19 -4.55
N LEU A 211 17.67 -3.43 -5.46
CA LEU A 211 17.69 -1.97 -5.49
C LEU A 211 17.09 -1.34 -4.23
N TRP A 212 16.21 -2.04 -3.50
CA TRP A 212 15.57 -1.56 -2.28
C TRP A 212 16.30 -2.03 -1.01
N ARG A 213 17.44 -2.72 -1.14
CA ARG A 213 18.23 -3.16 0.02
C ARG A 213 18.55 -2.01 0.96
N TRP A 214 18.80 -0.81 0.43
CA TRP A 214 19.07 0.35 1.27
C TRP A 214 17.84 0.75 2.10
N ARG A 215 16.60 0.53 1.65
CA ARG A 215 15.39 0.93 2.39
C ARG A 215 15.23 0.16 3.71
N ASN A 216 15.78 -1.05 3.82
CA ASN A 216 15.67 -1.93 5.00
C ASN A 216 14.22 -2.24 5.42
N TYR A 217 13.28 -2.22 4.48
CA TYR A 217 11.91 -2.64 4.75
C TYR A 217 11.87 -4.12 5.16
N ASN A 218 11.02 -4.42 6.13
CA ASN A 218 10.86 -5.77 6.67
C ASN A 218 9.38 -6.16 6.87
N GLU A 219 8.42 -5.27 6.60
CA GLU A 219 6.99 -5.52 6.82
C GLU A 219 6.44 -6.72 6.04
N GLN A 220 6.98 -7.06 4.85
CA GLN A 220 6.49 -8.23 4.10
C GLN A 220 6.62 -9.54 4.90
N THR A 221 7.46 -9.59 5.94
CA THR A 221 7.58 -10.75 6.83
C THR A 221 6.30 -10.99 7.65
N ILE A 222 5.65 -9.94 8.16
CA ILE A 222 4.39 -10.07 8.88
C ILE A 222 3.23 -10.29 7.90
N VAL A 223 3.26 -9.67 6.72
CA VAL A 223 2.27 -9.92 5.66
C VAL A 223 2.31 -11.38 5.20
N ALA A 224 3.50 -11.97 5.07
CA ALA A 224 3.65 -13.37 4.71
C ALA A 224 2.93 -14.29 5.72
N ASN A 225 3.03 -14.01 7.02
CA ASN A 225 2.32 -14.75 8.05
C ASN A 225 0.81 -14.44 8.06
N LEU A 226 0.42 -13.20 7.77
CA LEU A 226 -1.00 -12.83 7.67
C LEU A 226 -1.70 -13.68 6.59
N LEU A 227 -1.05 -13.86 5.44
CA LEU A 227 -1.59 -14.63 4.31
C LEU A 227 -1.69 -16.14 4.56
N THR A 228 -0.97 -16.69 5.53
CA THR A 228 -1.13 -18.10 5.91
C THR A 228 -2.32 -18.34 6.82
N SER A 229 -2.90 -17.28 7.42
CA SER A 229 -4.20 -17.38 8.06
C SER A 229 -5.29 -17.51 6.99
N ASN A 230 -6.24 -18.44 7.17
CA ASN A 230 -7.32 -18.67 6.20
C ASN A 230 -8.40 -17.56 6.21
N ASN A 231 -8.07 -16.37 6.72
CA ASN A 231 -9.00 -15.25 6.94
C ASN A 231 -8.86 -14.16 5.86
N TRP A 232 -8.15 -14.43 4.75
CA TRP A 232 -7.87 -13.44 3.72
C TRP A 232 -8.07 -13.97 2.31
N HIS A 233 -8.70 -13.15 1.48
CA HIS A 233 -8.70 -13.28 0.03
C HIS A 233 -7.73 -12.27 -0.58
N ILE A 234 -6.93 -12.71 -1.56
CA ILE A 234 -6.09 -11.80 -2.34
C ILE A 234 -6.93 -11.25 -3.50
N GLU A 235 -7.17 -9.94 -3.49
CA GLU A 235 -7.90 -9.25 -4.56
C GLU A 235 -6.93 -8.77 -5.65
N TRP A 236 -5.71 -8.38 -5.29
CA TRP A 236 -4.72 -7.86 -6.24
C TRP A 236 -3.30 -7.99 -5.71
N SER A 237 -2.33 -8.22 -6.59
CA SER A 237 -0.91 -8.02 -6.29
C SER A 237 -0.15 -7.56 -7.53
N SER A 238 0.34 -6.32 -7.51
CA SER A 238 1.05 -5.74 -8.66
C SER A 238 2.31 -6.54 -9.01
N ASN A 239 3.09 -6.95 -8.01
CA ASN A 239 4.27 -7.78 -8.24
C ASN A 239 3.92 -9.16 -8.84
N TYR A 240 2.87 -9.82 -8.32
CA TYR A 240 2.44 -11.11 -8.85
C TYR A 240 1.97 -11.00 -10.30
N ILE A 241 1.21 -9.94 -10.62
CA ILE A 241 0.73 -9.64 -11.97
C ILE A 241 1.92 -9.43 -12.91
N ASN A 242 2.87 -8.58 -12.54
CA ASN A 242 4.06 -8.33 -13.37
C ASN A 242 4.89 -9.58 -13.63
N THR A 243 4.96 -10.48 -12.65
CA THR A 243 5.78 -11.69 -12.75
C THR A 243 5.07 -12.82 -13.50
N ASN A 244 3.75 -12.96 -13.37
CA ASN A 244 3.02 -14.16 -13.79
C ASN A 244 1.92 -13.89 -14.83
N LEU A 245 1.40 -12.66 -14.91
CA LEU A 245 0.21 -12.29 -15.69
C LEU A 245 0.49 -11.15 -16.67
N LYS A 246 1.74 -11.04 -17.14
CA LYS A 246 2.16 -9.96 -18.04
C LYS A 246 1.33 -9.92 -19.33
N GLU A 247 1.00 -11.08 -19.91
CA GLU A 247 0.15 -11.15 -21.10
C GLU A 247 -1.26 -10.59 -20.87
N ASP A 248 -1.81 -10.75 -19.67
CA ASP A 248 -3.12 -10.18 -19.31
C ASP A 248 -3.06 -8.65 -19.26
N ILE A 249 -1.91 -8.07 -18.88
CA ILE A 249 -1.68 -6.63 -18.92
C ILE A 249 -1.44 -6.12 -20.35
N ASP A 250 -0.64 -6.84 -21.14
CA ASP A 250 -0.32 -6.47 -22.52
C ASP A 250 -1.57 -6.44 -23.42
N LYS A 251 -2.57 -7.28 -23.12
CA LYS A 251 -3.88 -7.31 -23.81
C LYS A 251 -4.89 -6.28 -23.29
N ASN A 252 -4.54 -5.54 -22.24
CA ASN A 252 -5.42 -4.60 -21.56
C ASN A 252 -4.94 -3.15 -21.78
N PHE A 253 -5.85 -2.17 -21.65
CA PHE A 253 -5.51 -0.74 -21.74
C PHE A 253 -4.47 -0.32 -20.68
N LEU A 254 -4.34 -1.08 -19.60
CA LEU A 254 -3.27 -0.90 -18.62
C LEU A 254 -1.88 -0.85 -19.27
N SER A 255 -1.62 -1.56 -20.37
CA SER A 255 -0.34 -1.45 -21.11
C SER A 255 -0.05 -0.05 -21.69
N GLN A 256 -1.10 0.74 -21.91
CA GLN A 256 -1.04 2.07 -22.52
C GLN A 256 -0.91 3.19 -21.49
N LEU A 257 -1.26 2.93 -20.22
CA LEU A 257 -1.09 3.90 -19.15
C LEU A 257 0.41 4.19 -18.92
N PRO A 258 0.81 5.47 -18.70
CA PRO A 258 2.22 5.81 -18.53
C PRO A 258 2.85 5.09 -17.33
N LEU A 259 4.07 4.58 -17.54
CA LEU A 259 4.91 3.98 -16.50
C LEU A 259 6.30 4.62 -16.55
N VAL A 260 6.66 5.34 -15.48
CA VAL A 260 8.00 5.95 -15.37
C VAL A 260 9.07 4.86 -15.41
N LYS A 261 10.11 5.07 -16.22
CA LYS A 261 11.21 4.10 -16.37
C LYS A 261 11.85 3.80 -15.02
N GLY A 262 11.85 2.53 -14.63
CA GLY A 262 12.43 2.07 -13.37
C GLY A 262 11.49 2.12 -12.17
N ALA A 263 10.25 2.59 -12.35
CA ALA A 263 9.22 2.46 -11.32
C ALA A 263 8.91 0.98 -11.06
N ILE A 264 8.64 0.65 -9.79
CA ILE A 264 8.41 -0.72 -9.33
C ILE A 264 7.04 -0.77 -8.70
N GLU A 265 6.14 -1.56 -9.29
CA GLU A 265 4.75 -1.70 -8.85
C GLU A 265 4.64 -2.78 -7.77
N SER A 266 4.01 -2.46 -6.63
CA SER A 266 4.16 -3.24 -5.39
C SER A 266 2.92 -3.23 -4.47
N SER A 267 1.75 -2.82 -4.97
CA SER A 267 0.51 -2.87 -4.19
C SER A 267 0.01 -4.30 -3.99
N LEU A 268 -0.41 -4.61 -2.76
CA LEU A 268 -1.16 -5.80 -2.40
C LEU A 268 -2.53 -5.39 -1.84
N TRP A 269 -3.61 -5.96 -2.39
CA TRP A 269 -4.96 -5.79 -1.87
C TRP A 269 -5.49 -7.11 -1.33
N LEU A 270 -6.00 -7.06 -0.11
CA LEU A 270 -6.60 -8.17 0.60
C LEU A 270 -8.05 -7.83 0.97
N GLN A 271 -8.89 -8.85 1.08
CA GLN A 271 -10.20 -8.76 1.73
C GLN A 271 -10.20 -9.66 2.95
N LYS A 272 -10.60 -9.12 4.11
CA LYS A 272 -10.79 -9.91 5.34
C LYS A 272 -12.04 -10.78 5.21
N ILE A 273 -11.96 -12.03 5.66
CA ILE A 273 -13.07 -13.01 5.69
C ILE A 273 -13.64 -13.10 7.11
#